data_AF-A0A3M5PAF6-F1
#
_entry.id   AF-A0A3M5PAF6-F1
#
_cell.length_a   1.000
_cell.length_b   1.000
_cell.length_c   1.000
_cell.angle_alpha   90.00
_cell.angle_beta   90.00
_cell.angle_gamma   90.00
#
_symmetry.space_group_name_H-M   'P 1'
#
loop_
_entity.id
_entity.type
_entity.pdbx_description
1 polymer ?
#
loop_
_entity_poly.entity_id
_entity_poly.type
_entity_poly.pdbx_seq_one_letter_code
_entity_poly.pdbx_strand_id
1 'polypeptide(L)'
;MNMKAPWNLIRYLPGARRLLAAGRLPGLLFAVARKGNSEGSRLGKLKDDLRLLQSLCLAYWRGEYRDISPKAILSIVAGLMYFLSPLDAIPDWIPGLGMFDDIAVLAWVMKHLTDELDAFRAWRDRQPPEKLVVVERLPETQALLEKEKRID
;
A
#
# COMPACT_ATOMS: atom_id res chain seq x y z
N MET A 1 -18.40 -6.68 -13.97
CA MET A 1 -18.41 -5.23 -14.26
C MET A 1 -16.97 -4.73 -14.25
N ASN A 2 -16.45 -4.34 -15.41
CA ASN A 2 -15.08 -3.83 -15.57
C ASN A 2 -15.05 -2.35 -15.13
N MET A 3 -14.85 -2.10 -13.83
CA MET A 3 -14.68 -0.74 -13.32
C MET A 3 -13.31 -0.22 -13.76
N LYS A 4 -13.30 0.79 -14.65
CA LYS A 4 -12.08 1.49 -15.04
C LYS A 4 -11.40 2.06 -13.79
N ALA A 5 -10.06 2.07 -13.80
CA ALA A 5 -9.30 2.71 -12.74
C ALA A 5 -9.77 4.16 -12.54
N PRO A 6 -9.89 4.63 -11.29
CA PRO A 6 -10.21 6.04 -11.03
C PRO A 6 -9.15 6.90 -11.71
N TRP A 7 -9.57 7.92 -12.46
CA TRP A 7 -8.65 8.70 -13.29
C TRP A 7 -7.51 9.32 -12.46
N ASN A 8 -7.80 9.63 -11.20
CA ASN A 8 -6.83 10.15 -10.24
C ASN A 8 -5.68 9.16 -9.97
N LEU A 9 -5.93 7.85 -9.93
CA LEU A 9 -4.88 6.84 -9.72
C LEU A 9 -3.85 6.81 -10.86
N ILE A 10 -4.29 7.06 -12.10
CA ILE A 10 -3.43 7.05 -13.29
C ILE A 10 -2.29 8.06 -13.15
N ARG A 11 -2.54 9.19 -12.47
CA ARG A 11 -1.56 10.25 -12.21
C ARG A 11 -0.39 9.76 -11.34
N TYR A 12 -0.62 8.77 -10.47
CA TYR A 12 0.38 8.25 -9.55
C TYR A 12 1.18 7.08 -10.13
N LEU A 13 0.72 6.44 -11.22
CA LEU A 13 1.42 5.30 -11.85
C LEU A 13 2.87 5.60 -12.27
N PRO A 14 3.20 6.74 -12.91
CA PRO A 14 4.59 7.05 -13.26
C PRO A 14 5.47 7.22 -12.02
N GLY A 15 4.94 7.84 -10.96
CA GLY A 15 5.63 8.00 -9.68
C GLY A 15 5.88 6.66 -9.00
N ALA A 16 4.85 5.81 -8.94
CA ALA A 16 4.92 4.47 -8.37
C ALA A 16 5.97 3.59 -9.09
N ARG A 17 6.01 3.65 -10.42
CA ARG A 17 7.02 2.94 -11.21
C ARG A 17 8.43 3.40 -10.88
N ARG A 18 8.66 4.71 -10.79
CA ARG A 18 9.97 5.29 -10.43
C ARG A 18 10.37 4.90 -9.00
N LEU A 19 9.42 4.92 -8.07
CA LEU A 19 9.63 4.56 -6.67
C LEU A 19 10.04 3.09 -6.53
N LEU A 20 9.34 2.19 -7.22
CA LEU A 20 9.67 0.76 -7.30
C LEU A 20 11.05 0.54 -7.91
N ALA A 21 11.34 1.16 -9.06
CA ALA A 21 12.64 1.03 -9.74
C ALA A 21 13.79 1.58 -8.90
N ALA A 22 13.56 2.64 -8.12
CA ALA A 22 14.56 3.22 -7.22
C ALA A 22 14.71 2.46 -5.89
N GLY A 23 13.94 1.40 -5.65
CA GLY A 23 13.96 0.65 -4.39
C GLY A 23 13.45 1.43 -3.17
N ARG A 24 12.73 2.54 -3.39
CA ARG A 24 12.28 3.50 -2.35
C ARG A 24 10.96 3.11 -1.66
N LEU A 25 10.56 1.83 -1.76
CA LEU A 25 9.40 1.29 -1.05
C LEU A 25 9.43 1.53 0.46
N PRO A 26 10.57 1.38 1.17
CA PRO A 26 10.64 1.63 2.61
C PRO A 26 10.05 2.99 3.01
N GLY A 27 10.53 4.09 2.40
CA GLY A 27 10.06 5.43 2.73
C GLY A 27 8.54 5.62 2.53
N LEU A 28 7.97 5.01 1.50
CA LEU A 28 6.52 5.00 1.28
C LEU A 28 5.79 4.31 2.43
N LEU A 29 6.25 3.12 2.82
CA LEU A 29 5.59 2.30 3.84
C LEU A 29 5.62 2.96 5.21
N PHE A 30 6.73 3.62 5.56
CA PHE A 30 6.84 4.44 6.77
C PHE A 30 5.87 5.62 6.77
N ALA A 31 5.74 6.32 5.63
CA ALA A 31 4.78 7.40 5.51
C ALA A 31 3.33 6.88 5.64
N VAL A 32 2.99 5.76 5.00
CA VAL A 32 1.66 5.12 5.10
C VAL A 32 1.35 4.72 6.54
N ALA A 33 2.30 4.08 7.22
CA ALA A 33 2.15 3.68 8.63
C ALA A 33 1.86 4.90 9.53
N ARG A 34 2.61 5.99 9.33
CA ARG A 34 2.43 7.23 10.09
C ARG A 34 1.06 7.85 9.87
N LYS A 35 0.61 7.97 8.62
CA LYS A 35 -0.71 8.54 8.28
C LYS A 35 -1.87 7.65 8.74
N GLY A 36 -1.77 6.33 8.54
CA GLY A 36 -2.80 5.38 8.97
C GLY A 36 -3.02 5.34 10.48
N ASN A 37 -1.99 5.65 11.28
CA ASN A 37 -2.12 5.74 12.73
C ASN A 37 -2.74 7.05 13.22
N SER A 38 -2.65 8.15 12.47
CA SER A 38 -3.23 9.45 12.85
C SER A 38 -4.73 9.59 12.56
N GLU A 39 -5.29 8.79 11.66
CA GLU A 39 -6.69 8.91 11.19
C GLU A 39 -7.75 8.29 12.14
N GLY A 40 -7.36 7.64 13.26
CA GLY A 40 -8.26 7.27 14.35
C GLY A 40 -9.31 6.15 14.08
N SER A 41 -10.20 5.93 15.07
CA SER A 41 -11.12 4.77 15.23
C SER A 41 -12.28 4.68 14.21
N ARG A 42 -12.48 5.69 13.34
CA ARG A 42 -13.63 5.76 12.42
C ARG A 42 -13.48 4.93 11.12
N LEU A 43 -12.33 4.29 10.91
CA LEU A 43 -11.94 3.65 9.65
C LEU A 43 -11.37 2.23 9.85
N GLY A 44 -12.01 1.42 10.71
CA GLY A 44 -11.52 0.07 11.06
C GLY A 44 -11.20 -0.82 9.85
N LYS A 45 -12.15 -0.96 8.92
CA LYS A 45 -11.95 -1.76 7.70
C LYS A 45 -10.83 -1.21 6.81
N LEU A 46 -10.77 0.11 6.64
CA LEU A 46 -9.72 0.74 5.84
C LEU A 46 -8.33 0.53 6.46
N LYS A 47 -8.24 0.54 7.80
CA LYS A 47 -7.00 0.27 8.51
C LYS A 47 -6.51 -1.16 8.26
N ASP A 48 -7.42 -2.14 8.25
CA ASP A 48 -7.07 -3.52 7.96
C ASP A 48 -6.66 -3.71 6.49
N ASP A 49 -7.34 -3.03 5.56
CA ASP A 49 -6.96 -3.00 4.14
C ASP A 49 -5.56 -2.37 3.96
N LEU A 50 -5.29 -1.22 4.60
CA LEU A 50 -3.97 -0.57 4.56
C LEU A 50 -2.86 -1.45 5.15
N ARG A 51 -3.14 -2.13 6.27
CA ARG A 51 -2.20 -3.08 6.89
C ARG A 51 -1.87 -4.22 5.94
N LEU A 52 -2.87 -4.78 5.28
CA LEU A 52 -2.65 -5.83 4.29
C LEU A 52 -1.76 -5.35 3.14
N LEU A 53 -2.10 -4.20 2.54
CA LEU A 53 -1.33 -3.65 1.42
C LEU A 53 0.11 -3.35 1.84
N GLN A 54 0.31 -2.85 3.07
CA GLN A 54 1.63 -2.64 3.66
C GLN A 54 2.39 -3.95 3.85
N SER A 55 1.78 -4.98 4.45
CA SER A 55 2.38 -6.30 4.61
C SER A 55 2.80 -6.90 3.27
N LEU A 56 1.96 -6.79 2.24
CA LEU A 56 2.27 -7.25 0.90
C LEU A 56 3.49 -6.52 0.34
N CYS A 57 3.51 -5.19 0.41
CA CYS A 57 4.65 -4.41 -0.06
C CYS A 57 5.94 -4.70 0.73
N LEU A 58 5.87 -4.98 2.03
CA LEU A 58 7.01 -5.40 2.85
C LEU A 58 7.54 -6.77 2.41
N ALA A 59 6.66 -7.77 2.28
CA ALA A 59 7.02 -9.10 1.81
C ALA A 59 7.61 -9.07 0.39
N TYR A 60 7.02 -8.26 -0.50
CA TYR A 60 7.55 -8.03 -1.84
C TYR A 60 8.93 -7.37 -1.81
N TRP A 61 9.09 -6.32 -1.01
CA TRP A 61 10.35 -5.61 -0.88
C TRP A 61 11.45 -6.51 -0.34
N ARG A 62 11.17 -7.30 0.70
CA ARG A 62 12.09 -8.30 1.28
C ARG A 62 12.39 -9.47 0.34
N GLY A 63 11.55 -9.71 -0.66
CA GLY A 63 11.70 -10.84 -1.59
C GLY A 63 11.02 -12.12 -1.14
N GLU A 64 10.34 -12.09 -0.01
CA GLU A 64 9.62 -13.22 0.60
C GLU A 64 8.36 -13.61 -0.19
N TYR A 65 7.75 -12.64 -0.87
CA TYR A 65 6.58 -12.87 -1.72
C TYR A 65 6.76 -12.21 -3.09
N ARG A 66 6.76 -13.02 -4.15
CA ARG A 66 6.94 -12.57 -5.54
C ARG A 66 5.85 -13.06 -6.49
N ASP A 67 4.89 -13.83 -5.98
CA ASP A 67 3.76 -14.35 -6.73
C ASP A 67 2.66 -13.29 -6.86
N ILE A 68 3.01 -12.16 -7.50
CA ILE A 68 2.11 -11.04 -7.75
C ILE A 68 2.43 -10.43 -9.11
N SER A 69 1.40 -10.07 -9.88
CA SER A 69 1.66 -9.45 -11.17
C SER A 69 2.34 -8.07 -11.04
N PRO A 70 3.23 -7.69 -11.97
CA PRO A 70 3.85 -6.37 -11.97
C PRO A 70 2.84 -5.21 -12.01
N LYS A 71 1.67 -5.44 -12.62
CA LYS A 71 0.58 -4.46 -12.67
C LYS A 71 -0.11 -4.31 -11.32
N ALA A 72 -0.31 -5.40 -10.59
CA ALA A 72 -0.92 -5.39 -9.26
C ALA A 72 -0.03 -4.64 -8.26
N ILE A 73 1.26 -5.00 -8.15
CA ILE A 73 2.18 -4.28 -7.24
C ILE A 73 2.29 -2.79 -7.60
N LEU A 74 2.31 -2.44 -8.89
CA LEU A 74 2.33 -1.04 -9.33
C LEU A 74 1.05 -0.30 -8.90
N SER A 75 -0.12 -0.93 -9.05
CA SER A 75 -1.41 -0.36 -8.66
C SER A 75 -1.52 -0.16 -7.16
N ILE A 76 -1.02 -1.11 -6.36
CA ILE A 76 -0.95 -1.00 -4.89
C ILE A 76 -0.07 0.19 -4.50
N VAL A 77 1.14 0.27 -5.04
CA VAL A 77 2.07 1.37 -4.73
C VAL A 77 1.48 2.72 -5.13
N ALA A 78 0.81 2.80 -6.29
CA ALA A 78 0.12 4.02 -6.72
C ALA A 78 -1.03 4.39 -5.78
N GLY A 79 -1.83 3.41 -5.32
CA GLY A 79 -2.90 3.63 -4.34
C GLY A 79 -2.36 4.11 -2.98
N LEU A 80 -1.24 3.56 -2.53
CA LEU A 80 -0.57 4.00 -1.29
C LEU A 80 0.05 5.40 -1.43
N MET A 81 0.62 5.73 -2.59
CA MET A 81 1.10 7.09 -2.88
C MET A 81 -0.04 8.10 -2.91
N TYR A 82 -1.16 7.73 -3.55
CA TYR A 82 -2.37 8.53 -3.56
C TYR A 82 -2.84 8.78 -2.12
N PHE A 83 -2.92 7.73 -1.29
CA PHE A 83 -3.31 7.84 0.12
C PHE A 83 -2.43 8.81 0.91
N LEU A 84 -1.16 9.00 0.52
CA LEU A 84 -0.23 9.91 1.18
C LEU A 84 -0.22 11.33 0.65
N SER A 85 -0.85 11.59 -0.50
CA SER A 85 -0.82 12.91 -1.12
C SER A 85 -1.58 13.92 -0.27
N PRO A 86 -0.93 14.98 0.25
CA PRO A 86 -1.64 16.09 0.88
C PRO A 86 -2.36 16.97 -0.17
N LEU A 87 -2.13 16.74 -1.47
CA LEU A 87 -2.59 17.58 -2.58
C LEU A 87 -3.93 17.15 -3.21
N ASP A 88 -4.46 15.97 -2.87
CA ASP A 88 -5.85 15.58 -3.24
C ASP A 88 -6.88 15.97 -2.17
N ALA A 89 -6.45 16.72 -1.14
CA ALA A 89 -7.29 17.77 -0.57
C ALA A 89 -7.47 18.86 -1.65
N ILE A 90 -8.30 18.58 -2.65
CA ILE A 90 -8.76 19.57 -3.62
C ILE A 90 -9.22 20.80 -2.82
N PRO A 91 -8.71 22.01 -3.14
CA PRO A 91 -9.14 23.24 -2.49
C PRO A 91 -10.67 23.40 -2.56
N ASP A 92 -11.27 23.77 -1.42
CA ASP A 92 -12.70 23.94 -1.12
C ASP A 92 -13.50 24.84 -2.09
N TRP A 93 -13.71 24.42 -3.35
CA TRP A 93 -14.65 25.14 -4.24
C TRP A 93 -15.95 24.36 -4.48
N ILE A 94 -16.08 23.13 -3.95
CA ILE A 94 -17.35 22.40 -3.94
C ILE A 94 -17.69 22.00 -2.50
N PRO A 95 -18.53 22.78 -1.80
CA PRO A 95 -19.06 22.38 -0.50
C PRO A 95 -19.80 21.03 -0.63
N GLY A 96 -19.34 20.00 0.11
CA GLY A 96 -20.07 18.74 0.30
C GLY A 96 -19.52 17.47 -0.36
N LEU A 97 -18.39 17.50 -1.10
CA LEU A 97 -17.86 16.31 -1.81
C LEU A 97 -16.46 15.82 -1.40
N GLY A 98 -15.68 16.59 -0.64
CA GLY A 98 -14.22 16.40 -0.50
C GLY A 98 -13.69 15.25 0.38
N MET A 99 -14.52 14.33 0.89
CA MET A 99 -14.06 13.31 1.87
C MET A 99 -14.13 11.86 1.37
N PHE A 100 -14.68 11.60 0.18
CA PHE A 100 -14.98 10.24 -0.28
C PHE A 100 -13.98 9.65 -1.28
N ASP A 101 -13.19 10.47 -1.99
CA ASP A 101 -12.39 10.00 -3.13
C ASP A 101 -11.18 9.13 -2.68
N ASP A 102 -10.59 9.44 -1.52
CA ASP A 102 -9.43 8.70 -1.01
C ASP A 102 -9.75 7.25 -0.63
N ILE A 103 -10.94 7.04 -0.06
CA ILE A 103 -11.45 5.70 0.26
C ILE A 103 -11.82 4.97 -1.04
N ALA A 104 -12.34 5.69 -2.04
CA ALA A 104 -12.74 5.10 -3.32
C ALA A 104 -11.56 4.50 -4.10
N VAL A 105 -10.40 5.16 -4.09
CA VAL A 105 -9.18 4.62 -4.73
C VAL A 105 -8.71 3.35 -4.03
N LEU A 106 -8.62 3.35 -2.70
CA LEU A 106 -8.23 2.15 -1.95
C LEU A 106 -9.25 1.02 -2.12
N ALA A 107 -10.55 1.32 -2.03
CA ALA A 107 -11.60 0.34 -2.28
C ALA A 107 -11.56 -0.23 -3.70
N TRP A 108 -11.22 0.59 -4.70
CA TRP A 108 -11.01 0.12 -6.07
C TRP A 108 -9.80 -0.82 -6.16
N VAL A 109 -8.67 -0.48 -5.54
CA VAL A 109 -7.48 -1.36 -5.49
C VAL A 109 -7.86 -2.70 -4.86
N MET A 110 -8.52 -2.68 -3.70
CA MET A 110 -8.96 -3.89 -3.00
C MET A 110 -9.88 -4.76 -3.86
N LYS A 111 -10.84 -4.14 -4.56
CA LYS A 111 -11.81 -4.86 -5.40
C LYS A 111 -11.20 -5.38 -6.71
N HIS A 112 -10.28 -4.64 -7.30
CA HIS A 112 -9.70 -4.98 -8.59
C HIS A 112 -8.56 -5.99 -8.48
N LEU A 113 -7.94 -6.08 -7.31
CA LEU A 113 -6.84 -6.98 -7.01
C LEU A 113 -7.26 -8.12 -6.07
N THR A 114 -8.55 -8.41 -5.95
CA THR A 114 -9.07 -9.45 -5.04
C THR A 114 -8.30 -10.77 -5.17
N ASP A 115 -8.12 -11.29 -6.39
CA ASP A 115 -7.44 -12.57 -6.61
C ASP A 115 -5.96 -12.52 -6.15
N GLU A 116 -5.27 -11.41 -6.41
CA GLU A 116 -3.87 -11.19 -5.98
C GLU A 116 -3.77 -11.07 -4.46
N LEU A 117 -4.74 -10.39 -3.83
CA LEU A 117 -4.79 -10.20 -2.39
C LEU A 117 -5.18 -11.50 -1.67
N ASP A 118 -6.07 -12.31 -2.26
CA ASP A 118 -6.46 -13.61 -1.74
C ASP A 118 -5.30 -14.61 -1.85
N ALA A 119 -4.55 -14.59 -2.96
CA ALA A 119 -3.31 -15.34 -3.09
C ALA A 119 -2.29 -14.95 -2.02
N PHE A 120 -2.12 -13.64 -1.76
CA PHE A 120 -1.24 -13.15 -0.71
C PHE A 120 -1.71 -13.58 0.69
N ARG A 121 -3.02 -13.52 0.97
CA ARG A 121 -3.60 -14.02 2.24
C ARG A 121 -3.32 -15.51 2.42
N ALA A 122 -3.60 -16.31 1.40
CA ALA A 122 -3.39 -17.75 1.45
C ALA A 122 -1.90 -18.10 1.66
N TRP A 123 -0.99 -17.34 1.05
CA TRP A 123 0.45 -17.47 1.30
C TRP A 123 0.80 -17.11 2.75
N ARG A 124 0.26 -16.01 3.26
CA ARG A 124 0.51 -15.50 4.61
C ARG A 124 0.04 -16.49 5.68
N ASP A 125 -1.15 -17.05 5.51
CA ASP A 125 -1.76 -17.98 6.47
C ASP A 125 -1.02 -19.33 6.54
N ARG A 126 -0.16 -19.62 5.55
CA ARG A 126 0.72 -20.80 5.55
C ARG A 126 2.08 -20.55 6.19
N GLN A 127 2.43 -19.29 6.51
CA GLN A 127 3.71 -19.00 7.14
C GLN A 127 3.64 -19.26 8.64
N PRO A 128 4.73 -19.73 9.27
CA PRO A 128 4.78 -19.84 10.72
C PRO A 128 4.75 -18.44 11.37
N PRO A 129 4.16 -18.28 12.58
CA PRO A 129 4.01 -16.99 13.23
C PRO A 129 5.33 -16.22 13.38
N GLU A 130 6.44 -16.91 13.66
CA GLU A 130 7.76 -16.32 13.83
C GLU A 130 8.24 -15.66 12.53
N LYS A 131 7.93 -16.28 11.39
CA LYS A 131 8.25 -15.73 10.07
C LYS A 131 7.39 -14.50 9.77
N LEU A 132 6.09 -14.53 10.08
CA LEU A 132 5.21 -13.38 9.87
C LEU A 132 5.66 -12.16 10.69
N VAL A 133 6.13 -12.37 11.92
CA VAL A 133 6.71 -11.30 12.74
C VAL A 133 7.86 -10.61 12.01
N VAL A 134 8.73 -11.34 11.31
CA VAL A 134 9.83 -10.73 10.55
C VAL A 134 9.33 -10.09 9.26
N VAL A 135 8.51 -10.81 8.49
CA VAL A 135 8.02 -10.41 7.16
C VAL A 135 7.16 -9.15 7.22
N GLU A 136 6.32 -9.00 8.24
CA GLU A 136 5.36 -7.90 8.36
C GLU A 136 5.85 -6.77 9.27
N ARG A 137 6.95 -6.98 10.01
CA ARG A 137 7.52 -5.94 10.87
C ARG A 137 8.02 -4.76 10.05
N LEU A 138 7.53 -3.59 10.40
CA LEU A 138 8.15 -2.32 10.07
C LEU A 138 9.07 -1.93 11.25
N PRO A 139 10.40 -1.81 11.06
CA PRO A 139 11.30 -1.42 12.14
C PRO A 139 11.10 0.06 12.51
N GLU A 140 11.76 0.54 13.56
CA GLU A 140 11.57 1.91 14.06
C GLU A 140 11.95 2.99 13.05
N THR A 141 12.91 2.70 12.17
CA THR A 141 13.39 3.66 11.18
C THR A 141 13.58 3.01 9.82
N GLN A 142 13.43 3.81 8.76
CA GLN A 142 13.69 3.39 7.39
C GLN A 142 15.12 2.84 7.21
N ALA A 143 16.11 3.46 7.86
CA ALA A 143 17.50 3.03 7.79
C ALA A 143 17.71 1.61 8.35
N LEU A 144 16.96 1.22 9.40
CA LEU A 144 17.02 -0.14 9.93
C LEU A 144 16.44 -1.16 8.96
N LEU A 145 15.32 -0.83 8.29
CA LEU A 145 14.73 -1.69 7.27
C LEU A 145 15.72 -1.90 6.11
N GLU A 146 16.31 -0.82 5.62
CA GLU A 146 17.26 -0.87 4.50
C GLU A 146 18.55 -1.64 4.83
N LYS A 147 18.96 -1.67 6.11
CA LYS A 147 20.08 -2.50 6.56
C LYS A 147 19.81 -3.99 6.44
N GLU A 148 18.55 -4.46 6.55
CA GLU A 148 18.22 -5.88 6.39
C GLU A 148 18.71 -6.41 5.03
N LYS A 149 18.52 -5.64 3.95
CA LYS A 149 18.99 -5.99 2.60
C LYS A 149 20.50 -5.87 2.36
N ARG A 150 21.25 -5.30 3.31
CA ARG A 150 22.71 -5.13 3.20
C ARG A 150 23.48 -6.27 3.86
N ILE A 151 22.78 -7.13 4.60
CA ILE A 151 23.36 -8.22 5.39
C ILE A 151 23.28 -9.56 4.62
N ASP A 152 22.44 -9.64 3.58
CA ASP A 152 22.36 -10.73 2.60
C ASP A 152 23.24 -10.46 1.37
#